data_AF-A0A2A7U3U7-F1
#
_entry.id   AF-A0A2A7U3U7-F1
#
_cell.length_a   1.000
_cell.length_b   1.000
_cell.length_c   1.000
_cell.angle_alpha   90.00
_cell.angle_beta   90.00
_cell.angle_gamma   90.00
#
_symmetry.space_group_name_H-M   'P 1'
#
loop_
_entity.id
_entity.type
_entity.pdbx_description
1 polymer ?
#
loop_
_entity_poly.entity_id
_entity_poly.type
_entity_poly.pdbx_seq_one_letter_code
_entity_poly.pdbx_strand_id
1 'polypeptide(L)'
;MSDSPIGAASATYRKAVNGIAEAIKIDPRHTKYPSEDFQDMVDEIPEAMREKALQWYERGIKRGMRKATDLMAEGEIYREGDTVHAPKIMKVNTKVKMSGGEWEKYSVTIKAKDIGFK
;
A
#
# COMPACT_ATOMS: atom_id res chain seq x y z
N MET A 1 -25.95 10.11 0.99
CA MET A 1 -26.10 9.89 2.44
C MET A 1 -24.89 9.11 2.93
N SER A 2 -24.22 9.65 3.95
CA SER A 2 -23.15 9.07 4.79
C SER A 2 -21.97 8.35 4.12
N ASP A 3 -20.92 9.11 3.77
CA ASP A 3 -19.54 8.60 3.70
C ASP A 3 -19.06 8.25 5.12
N SER A 4 -19.49 7.09 5.63
CA SER A 4 -18.98 6.58 6.90
C SER A 4 -17.64 5.85 6.67
N PRO A 5 -16.70 5.89 7.63
CA PRO A 5 -15.44 5.15 7.56
C PRO A 5 -15.62 3.65 7.24
N ILE A 6 -16.77 3.08 7.64
CA ILE A 6 -17.15 1.68 7.39
C ILE A 6 -17.45 1.42 5.90
N GLY A 7 -18.06 2.39 5.21
CA GLY A 7 -18.30 2.31 3.76
C GLY A 7 -17.00 2.40 2.94
N ALA A 8 -16.07 3.24 3.37
CA ALA A 8 -14.75 3.37 2.74
C ALA A 8 -13.90 2.10 2.91
N ALA A 9 -13.92 1.49 4.09
CA ALA A 9 -13.26 0.20 4.35
C ALA A 9 -13.87 -0.92 3.49
N SER A 10 -15.20 -1.00 3.41
CA SER A 10 -15.93 -1.99 2.60
C SER A 10 -15.59 -1.91 1.11
N ALA A 11 -15.50 -0.70 0.54
CA ALA A 11 -15.11 -0.50 -0.85
C ALA A 11 -13.64 -0.91 -1.11
N THR A 12 -12.78 -0.73 -0.11
CA THR A 12 -11.37 -1.12 -0.17
C THR A 12 -11.22 -2.63 -0.19
N TYR A 13 -11.93 -3.34 0.69
CA TYR A 13 -11.93 -4.81 0.69
C TYR A 13 -12.44 -5.40 -0.63
N ARG A 14 -13.52 -4.87 -1.20
CA ARG A 14 -14.03 -5.36 -2.49
C ARG A 14 -13.06 -5.15 -3.65
N LYS A 15 -12.35 -4.01 -3.67
CA LYS A 15 -11.27 -3.79 -4.65
C LYS A 15 -10.13 -4.78 -4.47
N ALA A 16 -9.76 -5.08 -3.22
CA ALA A 16 -8.72 -6.06 -2.92
C ALA A 16 -9.14 -7.48 -3.35
N VAL A 17 -10.37 -7.90 -3.06
CA VAL A 17 -10.94 -9.19 -3.50
C VAL A 17 -10.90 -9.31 -5.02
N ASN A 18 -11.35 -8.28 -5.75
CA ASN A 18 -11.32 -8.30 -7.22
C ASN A 18 -9.89 -8.40 -7.77
N GLY A 19 -8.94 -7.66 -7.19
CA GLY A 19 -7.54 -7.70 -7.64
C GLY A 19 -6.87 -9.05 -7.37
N ILE A 20 -7.17 -9.68 -6.23
CA ILE A 20 -6.69 -11.03 -5.93
C ILE A 20 -7.31 -12.03 -6.92
N ALA A 21 -8.64 -12.01 -7.06
CA ALA A 21 -9.38 -12.90 -7.95
C ALA A 21 -8.89 -12.83 -9.42
N GLU A 22 -8.63 -11.63 -9.93
CA GLU A 22 -8.01 -11.43 -11.25
C GLU A 22 -6.61 -12.05 -11.34
N ALA A 23 -5.78 -11.89 -10.30
CA ALA A 23 -4.41 -12.39 -10.27
C ALA A 23 -4.33 -13.93 -10.22
N ILE A 24 -5.25 -14.59 -9.51
CA ILE A 24 -5.31 -16.05 -9.42
C ILE A 24 -6.32 -16.69 -10.39
N LYS A 25 -6.97 -15.88 -11.24
CA LYS A 25 -7.93 -16.30 -12.28
C LYS A 25 -9.14 -17.07 -11.74
N ILE A 26 -9.72 -16.58 -10.65
CA ILE A 26 -10.99 -17.09 -10.12
C ILE A 26 -12.04 -15.97 -10.09
N ASP A 27 -13.32 -16.33 -10.00
CA ASP A 27 -14.39 -15.34 -9.89
C ASP A 27 -14.47 -14.77 -8.46
N PRO A 28 -14.52 -13.43 -8.29
CA PRO A 28 -14.63 -12.82 -6.98
C PRO A 28 -16.02 -13.02 -6.39
N ARG A 29 -16.09 -13.55 -5.17
CA ARG A 29 -17.33 -13.62 -4.38
C ARG A 29 -17.50 -12.33 -3.56
N HIS A 30 -18.70 -11.76 -3.60
CA HIS A 30 -19.06 -10.57 -2.81
C HIS A 30 -20.32 -10.83 -2.00
N THR A 31 -20.17 -10.88 -0.67
CA THR A 31 -21.28 -11.01 0.27
C THR A 31 -21.57 -9.67 0.97
N LYS A 32 -22.45 -9.72 1.98
CA LYS A 32 -22.74 -8.59 2.86
C LYS A 32 -21.58 -8.26 3.81
N TYR A 33 -20.57 -9.14 3.90
CA TYR A 33 -19.42 -9.02 4.80
C TYR A 33 -18.10 -8.96 4.01
N PRO A 34 -17.72 -7.78 3.48
CA PRO A 34 -16.53 -7.62 2.63
C PRO A 34 -15.21 -8.04 3.27
N SER A 35 -15.12 -8.00 4.60
CA SER A 35 -13.95 -8.44 5.36
C SER A 35 -13.79 -9.96 5.33
N GLU A 36 -14.90 -10.71 5.39
CA GLU A 36 -14.90 -12.17 5.30
C GLU A 36 -14.57 -12.60 3.87
N ASP A 37 -15.19 -11.96 2.87
CA ASP A 37 -14.88 -12.21 1.45
C ASP A 37 -13.37 -12.02 1.14
N PHE A 38 -12.75 -11.02 1.78
CA PHE A 38 -11.32 -10.79 1.67
C PHE A 38 -10.49 -11.88 2.33
N GLN A 39 -10.87 -12.33 3.52
CA GLN A 39 -10.15 -13.38 4.23
C GLN A 39 -10.23 -14.71 3.47
N ASP A 40 -11.43 -15.10 3.03
CA ASP A 40 -11.66 -16.30 2.22
C ASP A 40 -10.81 -16.27 0.94
N MET A 41 -10.78 -15.12 0.24
CA MET A 41 -10.00 -14.92 -0.97
C MET A 41 -8.48 -14.95 -0.72
N VAL A 42 -8.02 -14.52 0.46
CA VAL A 42 -6.61 -14.63 0.87
C VAL A 42 -6.23 -16.08 1.14
N ASP A 43 -7.15 -16.88 1.67
CA ASP A 43 -6.92 -18.30 1.97
C ASP A 43 -6.85 -19.15 0.67
N GLU A 44 -7.48 -18.70 -0.41
CA GLU A 44 -7.37 -19.28 -1.77
C GLU A 44 -6.02 -18.97 -2.47
N ILE A 45 -5.22 -18.05 -1.94
CA ILE A 45 -3.91 -17.72 -2.52
C ILE A 45 -2.93 -18.89 -2.26
N PRO A 46 -2.31 -19.48 -3.29
CA PRO A 46 -1.29 -20.50 -3.10
C PRO A 46 -0.18 -20.00 -2.16
N GLU A 47 0.28 -20.86 -1.24
CA GLU A 47 1.19 -20.47 -0.17
C GLU A 47 2.47 -19.76 -0.69
N ALA A 48 3.02 -20.23 -1.82
CA ALA A 48 4.16 -19.59 -2.49
C ALA A 48 3.87 -18.16 -3.05
N MET A 49 2.63 -17.85 -3.41
CA MET A 49 2.22 -16.50 -3.81
C MET A 49 2.01 -15.61 -2.58
N ARG A 50 1.43 -16.16 -1.50
CA ARG A 50 1.28 -15.48 -0.22
C ARG A 50 2.64 -15.07 0.35
N GLU A 51 3.61 -15.97 0.36
CA GLU A 51 4.99 -15.67 0.78
C GLU A 51 5.63 -14.58 -0.07
N LYS A 52 5.50 -14.63 -1.41
CA LYS A 52 6.02 -13.59 -2.30
C LYS A 52 5.36 -12.23 -2.03
N ALA A 53 4.05 -12.20 -1.82
CA ALA A 53 3.33 -10.97 -1.48
C ALA A 53 3.84 -10.38 -0.16
N LEU A 54 4.02 -11.21 0.87
CA LEU A 54 4.59 -10.81 2.16
C LEU A 54 6.02 -10.26 2.02
N GLN A 55 6.88 -10.92 1.22
CA GLN A 55 8.23 -10.43 0.95
C GLN A 55 8.24 -9.06 0.25
N TRP A 56 7.34 -8.84 -0.71
CA TRP A 56 7.20 -7.55 -1.37
C TRP A 56 6.67 -6.46 -0.44
N TYR A 57 5.72 -6.82 0.42
CA TYR A 57 5.19 -5.93 1.45
C TYR A 57 6.29 -5.51 2.45
N GLU A 58 7.06 -6.47 2.97
CA GLU A 58 8.19 -6.22 3.85
C GLU A 58 9.24 -5.31 3.19
N ARG A 59 9.56 -5.54 1.91
CA ARG A 59 10.44 -4.67 1.12
C ARG A 59 9.88 -3.25 1.00
N GLY A 60 8.57 -3.11 0.81
CA GLY A 60 7.87 -1.82 0.78
C GLY A 60 8.04 -1.05 2.08
N ILE A 61 7.81 -1.72 3.22
CA ILE A 61 7.99 -1.14 4.56
C ILE A 61 9.44 -0.70 4.77
N LYS A 62 10.42 -1.57 4.49
CA LYS A 62 11.86 -1.25 4.67
C LYS A 62 12.27 -0.04 3.82
N ARG A 63 11.79 0.05 2.58
CA ARG A 63 12.05 1.20 1.69
C ARG A 63 11.38 2.48 2.20
N GLY A 64 10.14 2.38 2.67
CA GLY A 64 9.40 3.50 3.26
C GLY A 64 10.12 4.06 4.49
N MET A 65 10.52 3.19 5.41
CA MET A 65 11.31 3.58 6.59
C MET A 65 12.62 4.26 6.20
N ARG A 66 13.38 3.68 5.26
CA ARG A 66 14.62 4.30 4.78
C ARG A 66 14.37 5.72 4.25
N LYS A 67 13.37 5.91 3.39
CA LYS A 67 13.10 7.25 2.84
C LYS A 67 12.63 8.22 3.93
N ALA A 68 11.86 7.76 4.91
CA ALA A 68 11.49 8.59 6.06
C ALA A 68 12.73 9.05 6.85
N THR A 69 13.68 8.14 7.11
CA THR A 69 14.96 8.47 7.74
C THR A 69 15.78 9.45 6.89
N ASP A 70 15.86 9.24 5.58
CA ASP A 70 16.56 10.15 4.66
C ASP A 70 15.93 11.56 4.73
N LEU A 71 14.59 11.66 4.69
CA LEU A 71 13.88 12.94 4.80
C LEU A 71 14.08 13.63 6.16
N MET A 72 14.22 12.86 7.25
CA MET A 72 14.58 13.41 8.55
C MET A 72 16.01 13.92 8.58
N ALA A 73 16.95 13.18 7.97
CA ALA A 73 18.35 13.60 7.87
C ALA A 73 18.52 14.82 6.97
N GLU A 74 17.72 14.93 5.90
CA GLU A 74 17.65 16.09 4.99
C GLU A 74 16.95 17.30 5.64
N GLY A 75 16.31 17.13 6.80
CA GLY A 75 15.56 18.18 7.49
C GLY A 75 14.21 18.53 6.84
N GLU A 76 13.74 17.72 5.89
CA GLU A 76 12.41 17.88 5.29
C GLU A 76 11.30 17.44 6.25
N ILE A 77 11.57 16.40 7.06
CA ILE A 77 10.70 15.99 8.18
C ILE A 77 11.42 16.31 9.49
N TYR A 78 10.84 17.18 10.31
CA TYR A 78 11.44 17.57 11.58
C TYR A 78 10.39 17.79 12.66
N ARG A 79 10.80 17.72 13.92
CA ARG A 79 9.95 18.02 15.07
C ARG A 79 10.28 19.41 15.60
N GLU A 80 9.27 20.25 15.74
CA GLU A 80 9.35 21.55 16.41
C GLU A 80 8.34 21.55 17.57
N GLY A 81 8.85 21.55 18.81
CA GLY A 81 8.02 21.33 20.00
C GLY A 81 7.28 19.99 19.95
N ASP A 82 5.95 20.02 19.97
CA ASP A 82 5.09 18.84 19.86
C ASP A 82 4.53 18.61 18.45
N THR A 83 4.99 19.38 17.46
CA THR A 83 4.53 19.27 16.07
C THR A 83 5.57 18.59 15.21
N VAL A 84 5.16 17.61 14.41
CA VAL A 84 5.99 17.03 13.35
C VAL A 84 5.63 17.71 12.04
N HIS A 85 6.61 18.40 11.45
CA HIS A 85 6.49 19.05 10.16
C HIS A 85 6.91 18.08 9.06
N ALA A 86 6.14 18.04 7.98
CA ALA A 86 6.42 17.24 6.79
C ALA A 86 5.99 18.01 5.53
N PRO A 87 6.66 17.82 4.39
CA PRO A 87 6.28 18.46 3.14
C PRO A 87 4.92 17.94 2.67
N LYS A 88 4.06 18.83 2.15
CA LYS A 88 2.70 18.50 1.69
C LYS A 88 2.69 17.40 0.61
N ILE A 89 3.75 17.33 -0.19
CA ILE A 89 3.91 16.39 -1.30
C ILE A 89 5.33 15.81 -1.22
N MET A 90 5.42 14.49 -1.19
CA MET A 90 6.67 13.74 -1.27
C MET A 90 6.74 13.00 -2.61
N LYS A 91 7.88 13.09 -3.29
CA LYS A 91 8.13 12.31 -4.52
C LYS A 91 9.09 11.18 -4.22
N VAL A 92 8.65 9.95 -4.48
CA VAL A 92 9.49 8.76 -4.38
C VAL A 92 9.83 8.30 -5.79
N ASN A 93 11.11 8.41 -6.14
CA ASN A 93 11.65 7.89 -7.38
C ASN A 93 12.33 6.55 -7.08
N THR A 94 11.85 5.46 -7.69
CA THR A 94 12.46 4.14 -7.55
C THR A 94 12.72 3.56 -8.93
N LYS A 95 13.81 2.81 -9.07
CA LYS A 95 13.99 1.94 -10.23
C LYS A 95 13.39 0.58 -9.90
N VAL A 96 12.53 0.07 -10.77
CA VAL A 96 11.93 -1.26 -10.66
C VAL A 96 12.46 -2.09 -11.80
N LYS A 97 12.85 -3.33 -11.50
CA LYS A 97 13.22 -4.32 -12.51
C LYS A 97 12.40 -5.56 -12.23
N MET A 98 11.52 -5.90 -13.16
CA MET A 98 10.81 -7.17 -13.13
C MET A 98 11.76 -8.29 -13.59
N SER A 99 11.51 -9.53 -13.16
CA SER A 99 12.34 -10.67 -13.56
C SER A 99 12.43 -10.76 -15.08
N GLY A 100 13.64 -10.77 -15.64
CA GLY A 100 13.89 -10.82 -17.08
C GLY A 100 13.69 -9.51 -17.85
N GLY A 101 13.22 -8.44 -17.20
CA GLY A 101 12.99 -7.13 -17.84
C GLY A 101 14.14 -6.13 -17.67
N GLU A 102 14.00 -4.96 -18.28
CA GLU A 102 14.93 -3.84 -18.10
C GLU A 102 14.63 -3.04 -16.82
N TRP A 103 15.55 -2.14 -16.45
CA TRP A 103 15.34 -1.22 -15.34
C TRP A 103 14.41 -0.08 -15.75
N GLU A 104 13.22 -0.04 -15.19
CA GLU A 104 12.26 1.05 -15.42
C GLU A 104 12.28 2.04 -14.27
N LYS A 105 12.24 3.35 -14.59
CA LYS A 105 12.09 4.39 -13.57
C LYS A 105 10.61 4.55 -13.25
N TYR A 106 10.27 4.38 -11.99
CA TYR A 106 8.93 4.60 -11.48
C TYR A 106 8.94 5.77 -10.48
N SER A 107 8.05 6.74 -10.68
CA SER A 107 7.90 7.91 -9.80
C SER A 107 6.50 7.92 -9.21
N VAL A 108 6.42 7.94 -7.88
CA VAL A 108 5.15 8.03 -7.15
C VAL A 108 5.13 9.35 -6.39
N THR A 109 4.03 10.08 -6.54
CA THR A 109 3.75 11.27 -5.75
C THR A 109 2.82 10.91 -4.60
N ILE A 110 3.29 11.07 -3.36
CA ILE A 110 2.56 10.76 -2.13
C ILE A 110 2.19 12.08 -1.45
N LYS A 111 0.92 12.29 -1.08
CA LYS A 111 0.54 13.46 -0.29
C LYS A 111 0.76 13.15 1.19
N ALA A 112 1.16 14.13 1.99
CA ALA A 112 1.40 13.93 3.42
C ALA A 112 0.18 13.34 4.16
N LYS A 113 -1.02 13.74 3.74
CA LYS A 113 -2.29 13.20 4.23
C LYS A 113 -2.47 11.70 4.01
N ASP A 114 -1.87 11.13 2.96
CA ASP A 114 -2.01 9.72 2.61
C ASP A 114 -1.21 8.82 3.57
N ILE A 115 -0.29 9.42 4.35
CA ILE A 115 0.53 8.73 5.35
C ILE A 115 0.27 9.23 6.78
N GLY A 116 -0.83 9.97 7.01
CA GLY A 116 -1.32 10.30 8.35
C GLY A 116 -0.96 11.68 8.90
N PHE A 117 -0.25 12.53 8.15
CA PHE A 117 -0.07 13.94 8.53
C PHE A 117 -1.34 14.74 8.27
N LYS A 118 -1.77 15.57 9.22
CA LYS A 118 -2.95 16.44 9.10
C LYS A 118 -2.54 17.91 9.02
#